data_AF-U7G4G9-F1
#
_entry.id   AF-U7G4G9-F1
#
_cell.length_a   1.000
_cell.length_b   1.000
_cell.length_c   1.000
_cell.angle_alpha   90.00
_cell.angle_beta   90.00
_cell.angle_gamma   90.00
#
_symmetry.space_group_name_H-M   'P 1'
#
loop_
_entity.id
_entity.type
_entity.pdbx_description
1 polymer ?
#
loop_
_entity_poly.entity_id
_entity_poly.type
_entity_poly.pdbx_seq_one_letter_code
_entity_poly.pdbx_strand_id
1 'polypeptide(L)'
;MTYYIVKVAVTAILVVLISEVSKRSSFIGAVLASVPLTSVLAMLWLYLDTGDAEKVSELASSVFWLVLPSLSLFIALPVLLAQGLNFYLSLTASIGITAICYWVMVVVLRYYGVGL
;
A
#
# COMPACT_ATOMS: atom_id res chain seq x y z
N MET A 1 -10.90 25.56 -3.27
CA MET A 1 -11.98 24.54 -3.30
C MET A 1 -12.02 23.77 -4.61
N THR A 2 -12.07 24.43 -5.77
CA THR A 2 -12.04 23.76 -7.09
C THR A 2 -10.84 22.82 -7.26
N TYR A 3 -9.64 23.23 -6.86
CA TYR A 3 -8.44 22.38 -6.88
C TYR A 3 -8.60 21.09 -6.07
N TYR A 4 -9.17 21.20 -4.86
CA TYR A 4 -9.41 20.07 -3.97
C TYR A 4 -10.47 19.12 -4.54
N ILE A 5 -11.54 19.67 -5.14
CA ILE A 5 -12.58 18.89 -5.83
C ILE A 5 -11.98 18.11 -7.00
N VAL A 6 -11.11 18.73 -7.80
CA VAL A 6 -10.41 18.06 -8.91
C VAL A 6 -9.51 16.94 -8.40
N LYS A 7 -8.74 17.18 -7.33
CA LYS A 7 -7.86 16.19 -6.71
C LYS A 7 -8.63 14.96 -6.24
N VAL A 8 -9.78 15.17 -5.58
CA VAL A 8 -10.68 14.09 -5.16
C VAL A 8 -11.28 13.35 -6.36
N ALA A 9 -11.83 14.08 -7.34
CA ALA A 9 -12.47 13.48 -8.51
C ALA A 9 -11.49 12.61 -9.32
N VAL A 10 -10.29 13.12 -9.61
CA VAL A 10 -9.25 12.37 -10.34
C VAL A 10 -8.86 11.11 -9.59
N THR A 11 -8.63 11.22 -8.28
CA THR A 11 -8.24 10.06 -7.44
C THR A 11 -9.35 9.01 -7.41
N ALA A 12 -10.59 9.42 -7.19
CA ALA A 12 -11.74 8.51 -7.14
C ALA A 12 -11.98 7.82 -8.48
N ILE A 13 -11.93 8.56 -9.59
CA ILE A 13 -12.10 8.00 -10.94
C ILE A 13 -10.99 6.98 -11.23
N LEU A 14 -9.72 7.30 -10.93
CA LEU A 14 -8.61 6.37 -11.11
C LEU A 14 -8.80 5.08 -10.31
N VAL A 15 -9.13 5.19 -9.02
CA VAL A 15 -9.35 4.02 -8.15
C VAL A 15 -10.49 3.15 -8.65
N VAL A 16 -11.61 3.75 -9.07
CA VAL A 16 -12.75 3.00 -9.63
C VAL A 16 -12.37 2.31 -10.94
N LEU A 17 -11.70 3.00 -11.86
CA LEU A 17 -11.24 2.42 -13.12
C LEU A 17 -10.30 1.23 -12.90
N ILE A 18 -9.35 1.36 -11.98
CA ILE A 18 -8.43 0.28 -11.60
C ILE A 18 -9.20 -0.93 -11.06
N SER A 19 -10.17 -0.70 -10.18
CA SER A 19 -11.02 -1.76 -9.61
C SER A 19 -11.83 -2.47 -10.68
N GLU A 20 -12.46 -1.73 -11.61
CA GLU A 20 -13.24 -2.30 -12.71
C GLU A 20 -12.39 -3.08 -13.71
N VAL A 21 -11.20 -2.58 -14.04
CA VAL A 21 -10.26 -3.29 -14.92
C VAL A 21 -9.75 -4.58 -14.27
N SER A 22 -9.50 -4.55 -12.95
CA SER A 22 -9.05 -5.72 -12.19
C SER A 22 -10.08 -6.85 -12.15
N LYS A 23 -11.39 -6.55 -12.24
CA LYS A 23 -12.45 -7.56 -12.31
C LYS A 23 -12.45 -8.35 -13.62
N ARG A 24 -11.93 -7.77 -14.71
CA ARG A 24 -11.93 -8.38 -16.05
C ARG A 24 -10.75 -9.33 -16.28
N SER A 25 -9.67 -9.18 -15.52
CA SER A 25 -8.48 -10.04 -15.62
C SER A 25 -7.74 -10.13 -14.30
N SER A 26 -7.62 -11.34 -13.76
CA SER A 26 -6.86 -11.61 -12.53
C SER A 26 -5.38 -11.24 -12.67
N PHE A 27 -4.81 -11.37 -13.87
CA PHE A 27 -3.42 -10.95 -14.12
C PHE A 27 -3.26 -9.43 -14.04
N ILE A 28 -4.17 -8.68 -14.68
CA ILE A 28 -4.14 -7.21 -14.60
C ILE A 28 -4.43 -6.76 -13.16
N GLY A 29 -5.34 -7.43 -12.45
CA GLY A 29 -5.58 -7.19 -11.02
C GLY A 29 -4.33 -7.42 -10.17
N ALA A 30 -3.56 -8.48 -10.43
CA ALA A 30 -2.30 -8.75 -9.72
C ALA A 30 -1.24 -7.68 -10.02
N VAL A 31 -1.08 -7.28 -11.29
CA VAL A 31 -0.16 -6.20 -11.67
C VAL A 31 -0.57 -4.88 -11.02
N LEU A 32 -1.84 -4.49 -11.12
CA LEU A 32 -2.35 -3.25 -10.53
C LEU A 32 -2.28 -3.26 -9.00
N ALA A 33 -2.46 -4.42 -8.35
CA ALA A 33 -2.26 -4.55 -6.91
C ALA A 33 -0.78 -4.48 -6.51
N SER A 34 0.13 -4.94 -7.38
CA SER A 34 1.58 -4.87 -7.15
C SER A 34 2.16 -3.47 -7.37
N VAL A 35 1.56 -2.67 -8.26
CA VAL A 35 1.97 -1.29 -8.49
C VAL A 35 1.30 -0.41 -7.42
N PRO A 36 2.05 0.32 -6.57
CA PRO A 36 1.49 1.15 -5.52
C PRO A 36 0.94 2.47 -6.10
N LEU A 37 -0.07 2.38 -6.97
CA LEU A 37 -0.67 3.52 -7.69
C LEU A 37 -1.14 4.62 -6.74
N THR A 38 -1.67 4.26 -5.58
CA THR A 38 -2.04 5.20 -4.52
C THR A 38 -0.83 5.98 -4.00
N SER A 39 0.33 5.33 -3.86
CA SER A 39 1.58 5.98 -3.43
C SER A 39 2.12 6.90 -4.52
N VAL A 40 2.07 6.46 -5.79
CA VAL A 40 2.48 7.31 -6.94
C VAL A 40 1.62 8.57 -7.01
N LEU A 41 0.30 8.44 -6.86
CA LEU A 41 -0.59 9.60 -6.82
C LEU A 41 -0.29 10.51 -5.64
N ALA A 42 -0.06 9.96 -4.44
CA ALA A 42 0.31 10.74 -3.26
C ALA A 42 1.60 11.54 -3.49
N MET A 43 2.62 10.92 -4.09
CA MET A 43 3.89 11.58 -4.43
C MET A 43 3.72 12.68 -5.49
N LEU A 44 2.93 12.42 -6.53
CA LEU A 44 2.63 13.43 -7.55
C LEU A 44 1.94 14.64 -6.95
N TRP A 45 0.92 14.42 -6.12
CA TRP A 45 0.23 15.49 -5.44
C TRP A 45 1.13 16.24 -4.45
N LEU A 46 1.98 15.52 -3.70
CA LEU A 46 2.94 16.14 -2.80
C LEU A 46 3.89 17.05 -3.55
N TYR A 47 4.41 16.61 -4.69
CA TYR A 47 5.27 17.42 -5.55
C TYR A 47 4.53 18.63 -6.13
N LEU A 48 3.31 18.45 -6.63
CA LEU A 48 2.51 19.55 -7.17
C LEU A 48 2.16 20.59 -6.10
N ASP A 49 1.93 20.16 -4.86
CA ASP A 49 1.57 21.04 -3.75
C ASP A 49 2.78 21.75 -3.13
N THR A 50 3.96 21.12 -3.14
CA THR A 50 5.15 21.63 -2.42
C THR A 50 6.31 22.08 -3.32
N GLY A 51 6.40 21.57 -4.55
CA GLY A 51 7.56 21.71 -5.43
C GLY A 51 8.82 21.02 -4.93
N ASP A 52 8.73 20.21 -3.87
CA ASP A 52 9.88 19.73 -3.10
C ASP A 52 10.16 18.25 -3.43
N ALA A 53 11.26 18.01 -4.14
CA ALA A 53 11.68 16.66 -4.52
C ALA A 53 12.26 15.86 -3.33
N GLU A 54 12.79 16.52 -2.30
CA GLU A 54 13.31 15.85 -1.11
C GLU A 54 12.17 15.22 -0.33
N LYS A 55 11.05 15.94 -0.13
CA LYS A 55 9.84 15.37 0.50
C LYS A 55 9.27 14.18 -0.26
N VAL A 56 9.33 14.20 -1.59
CA VAL A 56 8.91 13.06 -2.41
C VAL A 56 9.85 11.88 -2.22
N SER A 57 11.16 12.13 -2.15
CA SER A 57 12.19 11.11 -1.90
C SER A 57 12.05 10.48 -0.51
N GLU A 58 11.79 11.28 0.52
CA GLU A 58 11.49 10.81 1.88
C GLU A 58 10.24 9.93 1.88
N LEU A 59 9.14 10.39 1.29
CA LEU A 59 7.91 9.60 1.20
C LEU A 59 8.14 8.29 0.45
N ALA A 60 8.90 8.31 -0.65
CA ALA A 60 9.23 7.10 -1.40
C ALA A 60 10.05 6.12 -0.58
N SER A 61 11.03 6.61 0.19
CA SER A 61 11.87 5.79 1.06
C SER A 61 11.06 5.18 2.21
N SER A 62 10.18 5.96 2.85
CA SER A 62 9.29 5.47 3.91
C SER A 62 8.33 4.41 3.37
N VAL A 63 7.71 4.64 2.20
CA VAL A 63 6.83 3.65 1.56
C VAL A 63 7.59 2.37 1.23
N PHE A 64 8.80 2.46 0.69
CA PHE A 64 9.63 1.28 0.38
C PHE A 64 9.82 0.38 1.60
N TRP A 65 10.20 0.96 2.74
CA TRP A 65 10.40 0.20 3.97
C TRP A 65 9.10 -0.40 4.53
N LEU A 66 7.99 0.32 4.42
CA LEU A 66 6.69 -0.12 4.91
C LEU A 66 5.98 -1.11 3.97
N VAL A 67 6.42 -1.24 2.72
CA VAL A 67 5.93 -2.30 1.82
C VAL A 67 6.41 -3.67 2.29
N LEU A 68 7.64 -3.80 2.79
CA LEU A 68 8.20 -5.07 3.25
C LEU A 68 7.33 -5.78 4.31
N PRO A 69 6.91 -5.14 5.42
CA PRO A 69 6.02 -5.79 6.36
C PRO A 69 4.63 -6.05 5.76
N SER A 70 4.15 -5.28 4.77
CA SER A 70 2.85 -5.56 4.13
C SER A 70 2.85 -6.86 3.31
N LEU A 71 4.03 -7.31 2.84
CA LEU A 71 4.19 -8.58 2.14
C LEU A 71 3.81 -9.80 3.00
N SER A 72 3.85 -9.68 4.32
CA SER A 72 3.45 -10.79 5.21
C SER A 72 1.99 -11.21 4.98
N LEU A 73 1.11 -10.26 4.63
CA LEU A 73 -0.30 -10.57 4.35
C LEU A 73 -0.44 -11.49 3.13
N PHE A 74 0.36 -11.22 2.09
CA PHE A 74 0.35 -12.00 0.84
C PHE A 74 0.95 -13.40 1.00
N ILE A 75 1.65 -13.67 2.11
CA ILE A 75 2.14 -15.00 2.47
C ILE A 75 1.18 -15.69 3.44
N ALA A 76 0.80 -15.00 4.52
CA ALA A 76 -0.02 -15.57 5.60
C ALA A 76 -1.42 -15.97 5.11
N LEU A 77 -2.07 -15.12 4.32
CA LEU A 77 -3.45 -15.36 3.90
C LEU A 77 -3.58 -16.59 3.00
N PRO A 78 -2.80 -16.76 1.93
CA PRO A 78 -2.86 -17.98 1.12
C PRO A 78 -2.52 -19.25 1.91
N VAL A 79 -1.54 -19.18 2.83
CA VAL A 79 -1.14 -20.34 3.66
C VAL A 79 -2.27 -20.77 4.60
N LEU A 80 -2.89 -19.82 5.31
CA LEU A 80 -4.01 -20.10 6.22
C LEU A 80 -5.24 -20.62 5.47
N LEU A 81 -5.53 -20.08 4.28
CA LEU A 81 -6.59 -20.58 3.41
C LEU A 81 -6.30 -22.00 2.90
N ALA A 82 -5.05 -22.31 2.52
CA ALA A 82 -4.64 -23.64 2.08
C ALA A 82 -4.76 -24.70 3.19
N GLN A 83 -4.71 -24.29 4.46
CA GLN A 83 -4.95 -25.15 5.62
C GLN A 83 -6.45 -25.41 5.90
N GLY A 84 -7.36 -24.86 5.08
CA GLY A 84 -8.80 -25.06 5.23
C GLY A 84 -9.46 -24.17 6.29
N LEU A 85 -8.76 -23.16 6.81
CA LEU A 85 -9.34 -22.20 7.75
C LEU A 85 -10.38 -21.31 7.05
N ASN A 86 -11.38 -20.87 7.82
CA ASN A 86 -12.41 -19.96 7.32
C ASN A 86 -11.79 -18.64 6.84
N PHE A 87 -12.29 -18.10 5.72
CA PHE A 87 -11.79 -16.86 5.12
C PHE A 87 -11.65 -15.70 6.11
N TYR A 88 -12.67 -15.45 6.93
CA TYR A 88 -12.65 -14.33 7.87
C TYR A 88 -11.59 -14.53 8.96
N LEU A 89 -11.45 -15.76 9.48
CA LEU A 89 -10.41 -16.09 10.45
C LEU A 89 -9.01 -15.94 9.84
N SER A 90 -8.80 -16.47 8.63
CA SER A 90 -7.53 -16.36 7.91
C SER A 90 -7.17 -14.91 7.63
N LEU A 91 -8.14 -14.08 7.26
CA LEU A 91 -7.94 -12.65 7.01
C LEU A 91 -7.58 -11.91 8.30
N THR A 92 -8.35 -12.06 9.38
CA THR A 92 -8.07 -11.40 10.65
C THR A 92 -6.72 -11.82 11.24
N ALA A 93 -6.37 -13.11 11.16
CA ALA A 93 -5.07 -13.60 11.59
C ALA A 93 -3.93 -13.01 10.74
N SER A 94 -4.08 -12.96 9.42
CA SER A 94 -3.09 -12.38 8.50
C SER A 94 -2.88 -10.88 8.73
N ILE A 95 -3.95 -10.13 9.03
CA ILE A 95 -3.87 -8.73 9.42
C ILE A 95 -3.09 -8.60 10.74
N GLY A 96 -3.36 -9.46 11.73
CA GLY A 96 -2.63 -9.48 12.99
C GLY A 96 -1.13 -9.74 12.82
N ILE A 97 -0.77 -10.74 12.00
CA ILE A 97 0.63 -11.04 11.63
C ILE A 97 1.28 -9.81 10.99
N THR A 98 0.57 -9.17 10.06
CA THR A 98 1.06 -7.98 9.35
C THR A 98 1.31 -6.82 10.30
N ALA A 99 0.38 -6.55 11.23
CA ALA A 99 0.55 -5.51 12.24
C ALA A 99 1.79 -5.76 13.12
N ILE A 100 2.06 -7.01 13.50
CA ILE A 100 3.26 -7.39 14.25
C ILE A 100 4.51 -7.15 13.40
N CYS A 101 4.52 -7.56 12.13
CA CYS A 101 5.64 -7.31 11.22
C CYS A 101 5.92 -5.81 11.04
N TYR A 102 4.88 -4.98 10.93
CA TYR A 102 5.03 -3.51 10.89
C TYR A 102 5.69 -2.98 12.16
N TRP A 103 5.22 -3.43 13.33
CA TRP A 103 5.79 -3.01 14.61
C TRP A 103 7.27 -3.39 14.72
N VAL A 104 7.62 -4.64 14.40
CA VAL A 104 9.02 -5.11 14.37
C VAL A 104 9.85 -4.27 13.41
N MET A 105 9.35 -4.02 12.19
CA MET A 105 10.05 -3.23 11.18
C MET A 105 10.37 -1.82 11.67
N VAL A 106 9.39 -1.13 12.27
CA VAL A 106 9.57 0.23 12.79
C VAL A 106 10.59 0.24 13.93
N VAL A 107 10.55 -0.74 14.84
CA VAL A 107 11.53 -0.85 15.94
C VAL A 107 12.94 -1.09 15.40
N VAL A 108 13.08 -1.99 14.42
CA VAL A 108 14.37 -2.30 13.78
C VAL A 108 14.94 -1.08 13.07
N LEU A 109 14.14 -0.38 12.26
CA LEU A 109 14.59 0.81 11.54
C LEU A 109 15.02 1.92 12.48
N ARG A 110 14.26 2.15 13.56
CA ARG A 110 14.63 3.11 14.61
C ARG A 110 15.94 2.73 15.30
N TYR A 111 16.17 1.45 15.56
CA TYR A 111 17.42 0.96 16.14
C TYR A 111 18.63 1.27 15.25
N TYR A 112 18.48 1.15 13.92
CA TYR A 112 19.52 1.49 12.95
C TYR A 112 19.56 2.99 12.59
N GLY A 113 18.78 3.84 13.26
CA GLY A 113 18.77 5.29 13.02
C GLY A 113 18.11 5.72 11.72
N VAL A 114 17.33 4.85 11.07
CA VAL A 114 16.54 5.22 9.89
C VAL A 114 15.28 5.96 10.38
N GLY A 115 15.21 7.26 10.07
CA GLY A 115 14.02 8.07 10.27
C GLY A 115 12.92 7.61 9.29
N LEU A 116 11.76 7.27 9.84
CA LEU A 116 10.54 6.93 9.11
C LEU A 116 9.53 8.06 9.20
#